data_AF-A0A7J9VXH5-F1
#
_entry.id   AF-A0A7J9VXH5-F1
#
_cell.length_a   1.000
_cell.length_b   1.000
_cell.length_c   1.000
_cell.angle_alpha   90.00
_cell.angle_beta   90.00
_cell.angle_gamma   90.00
#
_symmetry.space_group_name_H-M   'P 1'
#
loop_
_entity.id
_entity.type
_entity.pdbx_description
1 polymer ?
#
loop_
_entity_poly.entity_id
_entity_poly.type
_entity_poly.pdbx_seq_one_letter_code
_entity_poly.pdbx_strand_id
1 'polypeptide(L)'
;MNGLPALAWGRADRGELATVRQLRELGLRPAGAQPVAVLVFGHRQPDGLRPAIEYASLYRIAEAAPKRTATPAQRQAIEKALAARRTCRDCGQEQDYYLPTSERRCWPCSEAADARGHDGDQAERGAVDVVGDDESDGWWRVVHDAAMRAEDPHRAVTEHDVTVPDATGADLDDPGAGEADGSVSVPAQRTELRATAPVDNGAEAARDARKLDPLDEKKKGPEATAEPSRIEDDPAASAREETARAVGQARCALTRLAHHHTAADLAGAERARAGRLSQWHADDRAAEQRQRAAEDTDELEGSLR
;
A
#
# COMPACT_ATOMS: atom_id res chain seq x y z
N MET A 1 1.23 25.57 20.11
CA MET A 1 0.74 26.16 18.84
C MET A 1 0.89 27.65 18.95
N ASN A 2 1.83 28.23 18.20
CA ASN A 2 2.17 29.65 18.23
C ASN A 2 0.90 30.45 17.95
N GLY A 3 0.65 31.55 18.69
CA GLY A 3 -0.60 32.33 18.72
C GLY A 3 -1.00 33.03 17.42
N LEU A 4 -0.90 32.32 16.29
CA LEU A 4 -1.37 32.72 14.98
C LEU A 4 -2.89 32.56 14.91
N PRO A 5 -3.60 33.50 14.27
CA PRO A 5 -5.02 33.42 14.09
C PRO A 5 -5.40 32.16 13.29
N ALA A 6 -6.35 31.39 13.85
CA ALA A 6 -6.95 30.24 13.18
C ALA A 6 -8.18 30.69 12.39
N LEU A 7 -8.14 30.55 11.08
CA LEU A 7 -9.22 30.91 10.17
C LEU A 7 -9.97 29.66 9.72
N ALA A 8 -11.29 29.68 9.81
CA ALA A 8 -12.11 28.62 9.25
C ALA A 8 -12.13 28.65 7.72
N TRP A 9 -12.53 27.54 7.10
CA TRP A 9 -12.71 27.46 5.65
C TRP A 9 -13.55 28.63 5.10
N GLY A 10 -13.04 29.28 4.04
CA GLY A 10 -13.71 30.41 3.39
C GLY A 10 -13.63 31.75 4.14
N ARG A 11 -12.97 31.82 5.31
CA ARG A 11 -12.78 33.09 6.05
C ARG A 11 -11.51 33.85 5.68
N ALA A 12 -10.53 33.19 5.08
CA ALA A 12 -9.33 33.86 4.59
C ALA A 12 -9.64 34.65 3.31
N ASP A 13 -9.19 35.91 3.25
CA ASP A 13 -9.23 36.69 2.02
C ASP A 13 -8.28 36.06 1.00
N ARG A 14 -8.84 35.60 -0.13
CA ARG A 14 -8.10 34.93 -1.21
C ARG A 14 -7.19 35.88 -1.99
N GLY A 15 -7.43 37.20 -1.90
CA GLY A 15 -6.61 38.22 -2.54
C GLY A 15 -5.36 38.59 -1.75
N GLU A 16 -5.37 38.41 -0.43
CA GLU A 16 -4.24 38.76 0.45
C GLU A 16 -3.49 37.52 0.95
N LEU A 17 -4.21 36.45 1.29
CA LEU A 17 -3.69 35.25 1.93
C LEU A 17 -3.78 34.03 1.02
N ALA A 18 -2.68 33.30 0.95
CA ALA A 18 -2.59 32.06 0.18
C ALA A 18 -1.86 30.97 0.97
N THR A 19 -2.32 29.74 0.80
CA THR A 19 -1.59 28.54 1.22
C THR A 19 -0.35 28.34 0.35
N VAL A 20 0.61 27.53 0.81
CA VAL A 20 1.79 27.17 0.01
C VAL A 20 1.41 26.58 -1.36
N ARG A 21 0.31 25.81 -1.42
CA ARG A 21 -0.19 25.23 -2.66
C ARG A 21 -0.71 26.30 -3.62
N GLN A 22 -1.53 27.22 -3.12
CA GLN A 22 -2.05 28.35 -3.90
C GLN A 22 -0.91 29.28 -4.39
N LEU A 23 0.10 29.55 -3.56
CA LEU A 23 1.28 30.30 -4.00
C LEU A 23 2.02 29.58 -5.14
N ARG A 24 2.16 28.25 -5.09
CA ARG A 24 2.80 27.48 -6.16
C ARG A 24 2.01 27.54 -7.47
N GLU A 25 0.68 27.53 -7.42
CA GLU A 25 -0.20 27.70 -8.58
C GLU A 25 -0.03 29.09 -9.21
N LEU A 26 0.20 30.12 -8.38
CA LEU A 26 0.53 31.49 -8.82
C LEU A 26 1.99 31.68 -9.27
N GLY A 27 2.82 30.62 -9.28
CA GLY A 27 4.24 30.74 -9.61
C GLY A 27 5.08 31.47 -8.54
N LEU A 28 4.57 31.54 -7.31
CA LEU A 28 5.21 32.21 -6.18
C LEU A 28 5.72 31.18 -5.15
N ARG A 29 6.55 31.65 -4.22
CA ARG A 29 7.05 30.92 -3.05
C ARG A 29 7.03 31.84 -1.83
N PRO A 30 6.86 31.31 -0.61
CA PRO A 30 6.81 32.11 0.61
C PRO A 30 8.13 32.83 0.97
N ALA A 31 9.23 32.60 0.23
CA ALA A 31 10.48 33.36 0.32
C ALA A 31 11.16 33.45 1.71
N GLY A 32 10.76 32.65 2.69
CA GLY A 32 11.24 32.74 4.08
C GLY A 32 10.31 33.55 5.00
N ALA A 33 9.19 34.07 4.49
CA ALA A 33 8.15 34.70 5.29
C ALA A 33 7.57 33.69 6.31
N GLN A 34 7.25 34.19 7.50
CA GLN A 34 6.55 33.41 8.51
C GLN A 34 5.05 33.35 8.18
N PRO A 35 4.36 32.25 8.51
CA PRO A 35 2.92 32.17 8.30
C PRO A 35 2.19 33.20 9.17
N VAL A 36 1.22 33.91 8.59
CA VAL A 36 0.44 34.97 9.26
C VAL A 36 -0.80 34.41 9.92
N ALA A 37 -1.34 33.31 9.38
CA ALA A 37 -2.53 32.65 9.90
C ALA A 37 -2.46 31.14 9.62
N VAL A 38 -3.37 30.39 10.23
CA VAL A 38 -3.57 28.96 9.96
C VAL A 38 -4.99 28.74 9.50
N LEU A 39 -5.18 28.16 8.32
CA LEU A 39 -6.46 27.68 7.86
C LEU A 39 -6.77 26.34 8.54
N VAL A 40 -7.94 26.25 9.19
CA VAL A 40 -8.46 25.03 9.78
C VAL A 40 -9.63 24.54 8.95
N PHE A 41 -9.57 23.31 8.47
CA PHE A 41 -10.65 22.72 7.68
C PHE A 41 -10.84 21.25 8.01
N GLY A 42 -12.10 20.83 8.06
CA GLY A 42 -12.48 19.43 8.27
C GLY A 42 -12.80 18.75 6.95
N HIS A 43 -12.38 17.50 6.80
CA HIS A 43 -12.87 16.62 5.74
C HIS A 43 -13.31 15.27 6.33
N ARG A 44 -14.18 14.55 5.61
CA ARG A 44 -14.58 13.20 6.01
C ARG A 44 -13.51 12.23 5.54
N GLN A 45 -13.01 11.40 6.45
CA GLN A 45 -12.11 10.31 6.07
C GLN A 45 -12.88 9.21 5.31
N PRO A 46 -12.20 8.45 4.44
CA PRO A 46 -12.83 7.37 3.67
C PRO A 46 -13.45 6.27 4.53
N ASP A 47 -12.91 6.07 5.73
CA ASP A 47 -13.38 5.09 6.71
C ASP A 47 -14.68 5.54 7.42
N GLY A 48 -15.07 6.81 7.29
CA GLY A 48 -16.33 7.37 7.81
C GLY A 48 -16.40 7.48 9.33
N LEU A 49 -15.39 7.02 10.07
CA LEU A 49 -15.45 6.93 11.53
C LEU A 49 -15.25 8.28 12.22
N ARG A 50 -14.45 9.20 11.64
CA ARG A 50 -14.13 10.49 12.28
C ARG A 50 -13.94 11.62 11.26
N PRO A 51 -14.40 12.85 11.56
CA PRO A 51 -14.01 14.03 10.80
C PRO A 51 -12.52 14.32 11.05
N ALA A 52 -11.72 14.31 9.99
CA ALA A 52 -10.31 14.71 10.07
C ALA A 52 -10.20 16.23 9.97
N ILE A 53 -9.59 16.84 10.98
CA ILE A 53 -9.26 18.26 10.98
C ILE A 53 -7.83 18.42 10.49
N GLU A 54 -7.66 19.20 9.42
CA GLU A 54 -6.37 19.55 8.87
C GLU A 54 -6.08 21.04 9.04
N TYR A 55 -4.78 21.35 8.99
CA TYR A 55 -4.24 22.68 9.15
C TYR A 55 -3.38 23.05 7.95
N ALA A 56 -3.60 24.23 7.37
CA ALA A 56 -2.74 24.78 6.34
C ALA A 56 -2.25 26.16 6.72
N SER A 57 -0.93 26.36 6.69
CA SER A 57 -0.34 27.68 6.92
C SER A 57 -0.70 28.66 5.79
N LEU A 58 -1.14 29.86 6.17
CA LEU A 58 -1.46 30.96 5.27
C LEU A 58 -0.34 32.00 5.29
N TYR A 59 0.04 32.44 4.10
CA TYR A 59 1.09 33.41 3.83
C TYR A 59 0.52 34.60 3.08
N ARG A 60 1.11 35.77 3.26
CA ARG A 60 0.76 36.95 2.48
C ARG A 60 1.29 36.85 1.06
N ILE A 61 0.43 37.10 0.09
CA ILE A 61 0.80 37.07 -1.33
C ILE A 61 1.80 38.20 -1.64
N ALA A 62 1.62 39.38 -1.03
CA ALA A 62 2.49 40.54 -1.21
C ALA A 62 3.95 40.30 -0.75
N GLU A 63 4.18 39.39 0.20
CA GLU A 63 5.50 39.04 0.72
C GLU A 63 6.12 37.84 -0.02
N ALA A 64 5.36 37.20 -0.91
CA ALA A 64 5.84 36.06 -1.67
C ALA A 64 6.78 36.50 -2.80
N ALA A 65 7.80 35.69 -3.07
CA ALA A 65 8.71 35.92 -4.18
C ALA A 65 8.40 34.96 -5.34
N PRO A 66 8.82 35.28 -6.58
CA PRO A 66 8.75 34.34 -7.68
C PRO A 66 9.42 32.99 -7.35
N LYS A 67 8.79 31.91 -7.81
CA LYS A 67 9.32 30.55 -7.71
C LYS A 67 10.67 30.51 -8.43
N ARG A 68 11.66 29.86 -7.80
CA ARG A 68 12.97 29.66 -8.41
C ARG A 68 12.83 28.70 -9.58
N THR A 69 13.30 29.11 -10.74
CA THR A 69 13.42 28.24 -11.92
C THR A 69 14.75 27.51 -11.86
N ALA A 70 14.72 26.18 -11.91
CA ALA A 70 15.93 25.37 -11.96
C ALA A 70 16.72 25.69 -13.23
N THR A 71 18.03 25.91 -13.09
CA THR A 71 18.95 26.13 -14.21
C THR A 71 19.05 24.87 -15.07
N PRO A 72 19.45 24.96 -16.35
CA PRO A 72 19.65 23.78 -17.19
C PRO A 72 20.61 22.75 -16.56
N ALA A 73 21.70 23.21 -15.95
CA ALA A 73 22.65 22.35 -15.24
C ALA A 73 22.01 21.62 -14.04
N GLN A 74 21.15 22.31 -13.28
CA GLN A 74 20.41 21.69 -12.18
C GLN A 74 19.42 20.63 -12.68
N ARG A 75 18.74 20.87 -13.81
CA ARG A 75 17.84 19.89 -14.42
C ARG A 75 18.59 18.64 -14.85
N GLN A 76 19.73 18.81 -15.53
CA GLN A 76 20.59 17.68 -15.90
C GLN A 76 21.10 16.90 -14.67
N ALA A 77 21.46 17.60 -13.59
CA ALA A 77 21.87 16.94 -12.34
C ALA A 77 20.72 16.11 -11.72
N ILE A 78 19.49 16.66 -11.75
CA ILE A 78 18.29 15.94 -11.29
C ILE A 78 18.02 14.73 -12.19
N GLU A 79 18.07 14.88 -13.51
CA GLU A 79 17.88 13.78 -14.46
C GLU A 79 18.88 12.64 -14.21
N LYS A 80 20.16 12.96 -14.01
CA LYS A 80 21.19 11.97 -13.62
C LYS A 80 20.87 11.30 -12.29
N ALA A 81 20.42 12.06 -11.29
CA ALA A 81 20.04 11.51 -10.00
C ALA A 81 18.80 10.60 -10.09
N LEU A 82 17.81 10.95 -10.90
CA LEU A 82 16.63 10.13 -11.16
C LEU A 82 16.98 8.87 -11.93
N ALA A 83 17.83 8.96 -12.95
CA ALA A 83 18.35 7.79 -13.68
C ALA A 83 19.07 6.83 -12.73
N ALA A 84 19.91 7.35 -11.82
CA ALA A 84 20.58 6.52 -10.81
C ALA A 84 19.62 5.83 -9.84
N ARG A 85 18.47 6.45 -9.51
CA ARG A 85 17.40 5.83 -8.68
C ARG A 85 16.61 4.77 -9.44
N ARG A 86 16.64 4.81 -10.76
CA ARG A 86 15.96 3.88 -11.67
C ARG A 86 16.89 2.79 -12.21
N THR A 87 18.19 2.88 -11.98
CA THR A 87 19.18 1.92 -12.45
C THR A 87 19.39 0.80 -11.44
N CYS A 88 19.12 -0.44 -11.84
CA CYS A 88 19.37 -1.62 -11.03
C CYS A 88 20.88 -1.85 -10.82
N ARG A 89 21.29 -2.13 -9.58
CA ARG A 89 22.70 -2.44 -9.27
C ARG A 89 23.17 -3.78 -9.81
N ASP A 90 22.29 -4.77 -9.94
CA ASP A 90 22.67 -6.11 -10.38
C ASP A 90 22.83 -6.18 -11.89
N CYS A 91 21.80 -5.78 -12.63
CA CYS A 91 21.76 -5.89 -14.09
C CYS A 91 22.19 -4.62 -14.84
N GLY A 92 22.31 -3.47 -14.14
CA GLY A 92 22.74 -2.19 -14.71
C GLY A 92 21.68 -1.49 -15.58
N GLN A 93 20.46 -2.02 -15.65
CA GLN A 93 19.41 -1.50 -16.53
C GLN A 93 18.57 -0.42 -15.84
N GLU A 94 18.31 0.69 -16.55
CA GLU A 94 17.36 1.72 -16.13
C GLU A 94 15.92 1.23 -16.31
N GLN A 95 15.11 1.36 -15.26
CA GLN A 95 13.69 1.00 -15.24
C GLN A 95 12.81 2.25 -15.43
N ASP A 96 11.55 2.04 -15.80
CA ASP A 96 10.52 3.08 -15.88
C ASP A 96 9.94 3.46 -14.50
N TYR A 97 10.21 2.65 -13.47
CA TYR A 97 9.86 2.90 -12.07
C TYR A 97 11.08 3.17 -11.17
N TYR A 98 10.83 3.77 -10.00
CA TYR A 98 11.86 3.97 -8.98
C TYR A 98 12.13 2.67 -8.21
N LEU A 99 13.40 2.30 -8.10
CA LEU A 99 13.77 1.09 -7.35
C LEU A 99 13.69 1.36 -5.84
N PRO A 100 13.38 0.32 -5.03
CA PRO A 100 13.40 0.39 -3.58
C PRO A 100 14.77 0.88 -3.08
N THR A 101 14.77 1.78 -2.09
CA THR A 101 16.02 2.37 -1.57
C THR A 101 16.88 1.37 -0.78
N SER A 102 16.26 0.36 -0.18
CA SER A 102 16.93 -0.70 0.59
C SER A 102 17.87 -1.53 -0.27
N GLU A 103 17.38 -2.01 -1.41
CA GLU A 103 18.08 -3.00 -2.22
C GLU A 103 18.64 -2.43 -3.51
N ARG A 104 18.01 -1.39 -4.07
CA ARG A 104 18.30 -0.85 -5.41
C ARG A 104 18.38 -1.94 -6.48
N ARG A 105 17.49 -2.93 -6.37
CA ARG A 105 17.27 -4.00 -7.34
C ARG A 105 15.93 -3.79 -8.04
N CYS A 106 15.89 -4.11 -9.33
CA CYS A 106 14.65 -4.16 -10.07
C CYS A 106 13.85 -5.39 -9.65
N TRP A 107 12.53 -5.36 -9.87
CA TRP A 107 11.63 -6.46 -9.54
C TRP A 107 12.10 -7.81 -10.11
N PRO A 108 12.57 -7.90 -11.37
CA PRO A 108 13.12 -9.15 -11.90
C PRO A 108 14.33 -9.71 -11.16
N CYS A 109 15.24 -8.83 -10.73
CA CYS A 109 16.44 -9.24 -10.00
C CYS A 109 16.12 -9.59 -8.54
N SER A 110 15.12 -8.94 -7.94
CA SER A 110 14.63 -9.29 -6.60
C SER A 110 14.08 -10.72 -6.58
N GLU A 111 13.13 -11.03 -7.46
CA GLU A 111 12.53 -12.38 -7.52
C GLU A 111 13.57 -13.48 -7.77
N ALA A 112 14.58 -13.20 -8.61
CA ALA A 112 15.66 -14.15 -8.87
C ALA A 112 16.62 -14.33 -7.68
N ALA A 113 16.72 -13.33 -6.79
CA ALA A 113 17.46 -13.47 -5.53
C ALA A 113 16.67 -14.27 -4.50
N ASP A 114 15.36 -14.01 -4.39
CA ASP A 114 14.47 -14.70 -3.45
C ASP A 114 14.33 -16.20 -3.79
N ALA A 115 14.26 -16.52 -5.09
CA ALA A 115 14.27 -17.92 -5.55
C ALA A 115 15.52 -18.68 -5.08
N ARG A 116 16.71 -18.05 -5.05
CA ARG A 116 17.95 -18.66 -4.57
C ARG A 116 17.97 -18.89 -3.06
N GLY A 117 17.22 -18.11 -2.29
CA GLY A 117 17.14 -18.25 -0.83
C GLY A 117 16.25 -19.40 -0.38
N HIS A 118 15.23 -19.75 -1.17
CA HIS A 118 14.29 -20.83 -0.86
C HIS A 118 14.81 -22.24 -1.18
N ASP A 119 15.86 -22.38 -2.00
CA ASP A 119 16.44 -23.69 -2.33
C ASP A 119 17.30 -24.26 -1.18
N GLY A 120 17.96 -23.40 -0.40
CA GLY A 120 18.75 -23.83 0.76
C GLY A 120 17.90 -24.35 1.92
N ASP A 121 16.72 -23.75 2.13
CA ASP A 121 15.82 -24.08 3.25
C ASP A 121 14.90 -25.28 2.94
N GLN A 122 14.79 -25.69 1.67
CA GLN A 122 14.10 -26.92 1.26
C GLN A 122 14.98 -28.16 1.40
N ALA A 123 16.30 -28.03 1.25
CA ALA A 123 17.23 -29.15 1.44
C ALA A 123 17.27 -29.64 2.90
N GLU A 124 17.08 -28.73 3.87
CA GLU A 124 17.10 -29.06 5.30
C GLU A 124 15.74 -29.58 5.81
N ARG A 125 14.63 -29.18 5.18
CA ARG A 125 13.29 -29.75 5.45
C ARG A 125 13.01 -31.07 4.72
N GLY A 126 13.88 -31.47 3.77
CA GLY A 126 13.79 -32.74 3.05
C GLY A 126 14.44 -33.94 3.75
N ALA A 127 15.00 -33.75 4.95
CA ALA A 127 15.65 -34.80 5.74
C ALA A 127 14.92 -35.12 7.05
N VAL A 128 13.59 -34.92 7.10
CA VAL A 128 12.75 -35.71 8.00
C VAL A 128 12.40 -36.96 7.20
N ASP A 129 12.86 -38.10 7.67
CA ASP A 129 12.58 -39.41 7.09
C ASP A 129 11.11 -39.51 6.69
N VAL A 130 10.86 -39.82 5.42
CA VAL A 130 9.57 -40.40 5.00
C VAL A 130 9.54 -41.82 5.56
N VAL A 131 9.38 -41.94 6.87
CA VAL A 131 8.71 -43.09 7.46
C VAL A 131 7.24 -42.84 7.17
N GLY A 132 6.70 -43.61 6.23
CA GLY A 132 5.26 -43.61 6.00
C GLY A 132 4.57 -44.03 7.29
N ASP A 133 3.72 -43.15 7.82
CA ASP A 133 2.66 -43.52 8.74
C ASP A 133 1.37 -42.77 8.33
N ASP A 134 0.58 -43.56 7.62
CA ASP A 134 -0.78 -43.37 7.14
C ASP A 134 -1.76 -43.31 8.34
N GLU A 135 -1.66 -42.35 9.27
CA GLU A 135 -2.64 -42.27 10.40
C GLU A 135 -2.71 -40.94 11.19
N SER A 136 -2.34 -39.78 10.63
CA SER A 136 -2.28 -38.52 11.42
C SER A 136 -3.16 -37.34 10.94
N ASP A 137 -3.91 -37.48 9.84
CA ASP A 137 -4.83 -36.43 9.37
C ASP A 137 -6.19 -36.37 10.09
N GLY A 138 -6.42 -37.22 11.09
CA GLY A 138 -7.68 -37.28 11.85
C GLY A 138 -7.70 -36.51 13.18
N TRP A 139 -6.55 -36.34 13.84
CA TRP A 139 -6.52 -35.90 15.24
C TRP A 139 -6.90 -34.43 15.43
N TRP A 140 -6.46 -33.54 14.53
CA TRP A 140 -6.87 -32.12 14.56
C TRP A 140 -8.37 -31.93 14.38
N ARG A 141 -9.03 -32.78 13.59
CA ARG A 141 -10.49 -32.73 13.42
C ARG A 141 -11.19 -33.15 14.70
N VAL A 142 -10.73 -34.21 15.37
CA VAL A 142 -11.27 -34.66 16.67
C VAL A 142 -11.09 -33.61 17.77
N VAL A 143 -9.93 -32.95 17.85
CA VAL A 143 -9.68 -31.89 18.83
C VAL A 143 -10.51 -30.64 18.53
N HIS A 144 -10.68 -30.28 17.26
CA HIS A 144 -11.54 -29.17 16.85
C HIS A 144 -13.02 -29.46 17.13
N ASP A 145 -13.49 -30.67 16.83
CA ASP A 145 -14.86 -31.11 17.10
C ASP A 145 -15.17 -31.23 18.60
N ALA A 146 -14.20 -31.63 19.41
CA ALA A 146 -14.33 -31.66 20.87
C ALA A 146 -14.34 -30.24 21.47
N ALA A 147 -13.54 -29.32 20.91
CA ALA A 147 -13.56 -27.91 21.30
C ALA A 147 -14.89 -27.23 20.92
N MET A 148 -15.41 -27.49 19.73
CA MET A 148 -16.70 -26.94 19.28
C MET A 148 -17.90 -27.51 20.05
N ARG A 149 -17.81 -28.75 20.56
CA ARG A 149 -18.83 -29.34 21.46
C ARG A 149 -18.78 -28.79 22.89
N ALA A 150 -17.63 -28.29 23.34
CA ALA A 150 -17.48 -27.71 24.68
C ALA A 150 -18.03 -26.28 24.78
N GLU A 151 -18.19 -25.57 23.65
CA GLU A 151 -18.61 -24.17 23.62
C GLU A 151 -20.13 -23.95 23.41
N ASP A 152 -20.92 -25.01 23.16
CA ASP A 152 -22.39 -24.92 23.05
C ASP A 152 -23.10 -26.19 23.56
N PRO A 153 -23.36 -26.30 24.88
CA PRO A 153 -23.98 -27.49 25.48
C PRO A 153 -25.48 -27.68 25.13
N HIS A 154 -26.07 -26.79 24.31
CA HIS A 154 -27.48 -26.86 23.92
C HIS A 154 -27.72 -27.03 22.42
N ARG A 155 -26.67 -27.23 21.61
CA ARG A 155 -26.85 -27.54 20.20
C ARG A 155 -27.41 -28.94 20.02
N ALA A 156 -28.65 -29.04 19.55
CA ALA A 156 -29.31 -30.29 19.24
C ALA A 156 -28.56 -31.08 18.16
N VAL A 157 -28.24 -32.34 18.44
CA VAL A 157 -27.66 -33.30 17.51
C VAL A 157 -28.67 -33.58 16.40
N THR A 158 -28.27 -33.49 15.12
CA THR A 158 -29.11 -33.86 13.98
C THR A 158 -28.60 -35.16 13.35
N GLU A 159 -29.47 -35.87 12.62
CA GLU A 159 -29.22 -37.22 12.05
C GLU A 159 -27.97 -37.33 11.14
N HIS A 160 -27.35 -36.21 10.74
CA HIS A 160 -26.14 -36.21 9.92
C HIS A 160 -24.83 -36.35 10.72
N ASP A 161 -24.87 -36.21 12.05
CA ASP A 161 -23.66 -36.25 12.91
C ASP A 161 -23.32 -37.66 13.44
N VAL A 162 -24.07 -38.69 13.06
CA VAL A 162 -23.86 -40.07 13.49
C VAL A 162 -23.52 -40.94 12.29
N THR A 163 -22.24 -41.06 11.96
CA THR A 163 -21.73 -42.21 11.21
C THR A 163 -21.08 -43.16 12.19
N VAL A 164 -21.82 -44.19 12.60
CA VAL A 164 -21.27 -45.36 13.31
C VAL A 164 -21.21 -46.51 12.29
N PRO A 165 -20.06 -47.18 12.14
CA PRO A 165 -19.99 -48.40 11.34
C PRO A 165 -20.78 -49.54 12.00
N ASP A 166 -21.51 -50.25 11.17
CA ASP A 166 -22.52 -51.28 11.45
C ASP A 166 -21.99 -52.42 12.35
N ALA A 167 -22.64 -52.65 13.49
CA ALA A 167 -22.55 -53.88 14.29
C ALA A 167 -23.76 -54.01 15.24
N THR A 168 -24.78 -54.74 14.77
CA THR A 168 -25.73 -55.60 15.52
C THR A 168 -25.95 -55.38 17.03
N GLY A 169 -27.22 -55.12 17.38
CA GLY A 169 -27.93 -55.91 18.40
C GLY A 169 -28.51 -55.20 19.64
N ALA A 170 -29.84 -55.27 19.73
CA ALA A 170 -30.67 -55.45 20.93
C ALA A 170 -30.94 -54.28 21.92
N ASP A 171 -32.22 -53.86 21.92
CA ASP A 171 -33.15 -53.86 23.05
C ASP A 171 -33.09 -52.79 24.18
N LEU A 172 -34.19 -52.01 24.21
CA LEU A 172 -35.08 -51.68 25.35
C LEU A 172 -35.02 -50.33 26.10
N ASP A 173 -36.22 -49.73 26.12
CA ASP A 173 -36.94 -48.96 27.17
C ASP A 173 -36.89 -47.40 27.28
N ASP A 174 -38.06 -46.82 26.93
CA ASP A 174 -38.76 -45.59 27.37
C ASP A 174 -38.96 -45.59 28.93
N PRO A 175 -39.17 -44.48 29.71
CA PRO A 175 -40.07 -43.35 29.39
C PRO A 175 -39.80 -41.93 29.97
N GLY A 176 -40.51 -40.93 29.42
CA GLY A 176 -41.41 -40.08 30.22
C GLY A 176 -41.07 -38.61 30.57
N ALA A 177 -41.82 -37.71 29.91
CA ALA A 177 -42.57 -36.54 30.44
C ALA A 177 -41.88 -35.22 30.90
N GLY A 178 -42.48 -34.09 30.50
CA GLY A 178 -42.60 -32.89 31.37
C GLY A 178 -42.50 -31.51 30.71
N GLU A 179 -43.65 -30.89 30.41
CA GLU A 179 -43.87 -29.47 30.04
C GLU A 179 -43.42 -28.45 31.11
N ALA A 180 -43.05 -27.22 30.70
CA ALA A 180 -43.74 -25.97 31.09
C ALA A 180 -42.94 -24.69 30.76
N ASP A 181 -43.62 -23.76 30.08
CA ASP A 181 -43.26 -22.37 29.84
C ASP A 181 -43.31 -21.50 31.11
N GLY A 182 -42.50 -20.45 31.16
CA GLY A 182 -42.57 -19.46 32.24
C GLY A 182 -41.67 -18.23 32.04
N SER A 183 -42.26 -17.18 31.47
CA SER A 183 -41.73 -15.81 31.35
C SER A 183 -41.38 -15.15 32.68
N VAL A 184 -40.31 -14.32 32.76
CA VAL A 184 -40.27 -13.16 33.67
C VAL A 184 -39.45 -12.00 33.07
N SER A 185 -40.05 -10.81 33.12
CA SER A 185 -39.54 -9.48 32.78
C SER A 185 -38.40 -8.97 33.68
N VAL A 186 -37.49 -8.17 33.12
CA VAL A 186 -36.44 -7.42 33.84
C VAL A 186 -36.83 -5.94 33.97
N PRO A 187 -36.74 -5.30 35.14
CA PRO A 187 -36.76 -3.85 35.26
C PRO A 187 -35.34 -3.24 35.30
N ALA A 188 -35.23 -2.06 34.72
CA ALA A 188 -34.11 -1.14 34.83
C ALA A 188 -33.89 -0.69 36.28
N GLN A 189 -32.64 -0.45 36.70
CA GLN A 189 -32.22 0.70 37.52
C GLN A 189 -30.73 1.03 37.34
N ARG A 190 -30.45 2.32 37.54
CA ARG A 190 -29.21 3.07 37.37
C ARG A 190 -28.62 3.39 38.75
N THR A 191 -27.32 3.27 38.92
CA THR A 191 -26.49 3.91 39.97
C THR A 191 -25.05 3.97 39.42
N GLU A 192 -24.51 5.16 39.09
CA GLU A 192 -23.83 6.14 39.95
C GLU A 192 -22.33 5.83 40.20
N LEU A 193 -21.50 6.75 39.68
CA LEU A 193 -20.19 7.25 40.12
C LEU A 193 -18.98 6.30 40.30
N ARG A 194 -17.91 6.60 39.55
CA ARG A 194 -16.57 6.78 40.15
C ARG A 194 -15.73 7.81 39.40
N ALA A 195 -15.23 8.78 40.16
CA ALA A 195 -14.30 9.83 39.74
C ALA A 195 -12.87 9.28 39.55
N THR A 196 -12.12 9.85 38.59
CA THR A 196 -10.65 9.90 38.61
C THR A 196 -10.16 11.28 38.13
N ALA A 197 -9.02 11.68 38.70
CA ALA A 197 -8.45 13.01 38.79
C ALA A 197 -7.55 13.39 37.56
N PRO A 198 -6.97 14.61 37.50
CA PRO A 198 -6.48 15.25 36.28
C PRO A 198 -5.02 14.93 35.96
N VAL A 199 -4.64 15.10 34.69
CA VAL A 199 -3.25 15.04 34.22
C VAL A 199 -2.86 16.40 33.64
N ASP A 200 -1.97 17.09 34.35
CA ASP A 200 -1.26 18.28 33.90
C ASP A 200 -0.08 17.88 32.99
N ASN A 201 0.01 18.51 31.82
CA ASN A 201 1.17 18.41 30.92
C ASN A 201 1.90 19.75 30.87
N GLY A 202 2.99 19.86 31.63
CA GLY A 202 3.97 20.94 31.55
C GLY A 202 5.33 20.38 31.17
N ALA A 203 5.89 20.89 30.07
CA ALA A 203 7.22 20.58 29.58
C ALA A 203 8.28 21.41 30.34
N GLU A 204 9.38 20.78 30.77
CA GLU A 204 10.66 21.46 30.97
C GLU A 204 11.84 20.58 30.55
N ALA A 205 12.80 21.23 29.91
CA ALA A 205 14.06 20.69 29.44
C ALA A 205 15.06 20.53 30.59
N ALA A 206 15.74 19.40 30.67
CA ALA A 206 16.98 19.27 31.41
C ALA A 206 17.98 18.42 30.62
N ARG A 207 19.16 19.01 30.46
CA ARG A 207 20.38 18.44 29.90
C ARG A 207 20.83 17.29 30.82
N ASP A 208 21.18 16.14 30.26
CA ASP A 208 22.02 15.19 30.99
C ASP A 208 23.11 14.61 30.09
N ALA A 209 24.33 15.08 30.37
CA ALA A 209 25.56 14.54 29.86
C ALA A 209 25.82 13.22 30.58
N ARG A 210 25.76 12.10 29.84
CA ARG A 210 26.35 10.84 30.33
C ARG A 210 27.86 11.03 30.39
N LYS A 211 28.37 11.21 31.61
CA LYS A 211 29.77 11.00 31.98
C LYS A 211 30.19 9.62 31.48
N LEU A 212 31.21 9.58 30.63
CA LEU A 212 32.02 8.38 30.43
C LEU A 212 33.07 8.40 31.54
N ASP A 213 33.08 7.34 32.35
CA ASP A 213 34.12 7.11 33.34
C ASP A 213 35.48 6.82 32.64
N PRO A 214 36.63 7.22 33.24
CA PRO A 214 37.94 6.94 32.67
C PRO A 214 38.32 5.48 32.97
N LEU A 215 38.44 4.66 31.93
CA LEU A 215 39.00 3.31 32.07
C LEU A 215 40.53 3.36 32.08
N ASP A 216 41.05 2.83 33.17
CA ASP A 216 42.45 2.58 33.54
C ASP A 216 43.32 2.05 32.40
N GLU A 217 44.46 2.70 32.22
CA GLU A 217 45.61 2.21 31.48
C GLU A 217 46.28 1.07 32.24
N LYS A 218 46.27 -0.17 31.70
CA LYS A 218 47.39 -1.14 31.71
C LYS A 218 46.97 -2.55 31.24
N LYS A 219 47.32 -2.89 29.99
CA LYS A 219 48.08 -4.12 29.67
C LYS A 219 48.45 -4.14 28.19
N LYS A 220 49.73 -3.90 27.92
CA LYS A 220 50.40 -4.11 26.63
C LYS A 220 50.56 -5.62 26.42
N GLY A 221 49.72 -6.22 25.58
CA GLY A 221 49.95 -7.54 24.97
C GLY A 221 50.69 -7.38 23.63
N PRO A 222 51.41 -8.40 23.14
CA PRO A 222 52.27 -8.26 21.98
C PRO A 222 51.45 -8.07 20.70
N GLU A 223 51.89 -7.12 19.88
CA GLU A 223 51.40 -6.83 18.54
C GLU A 223 51.48 -8.10 17.68
N ALA A 224 50.34 -8.73 17.43
CA ALA A 224 50.18 -9.63 16.31
C ALA A 224 49.91 -8.77 15.07
N THR A 225 50.96 -8.53 14.28
CA THR A 225 50.85 -8.06 12.90
C THR A 225 50.14 -9.13 12.08
N ALA A 226 48.81 -9.12 12.08
CA ALA A 226 48.02 -9.80 11.07
C ALA A 226 47.89 -8.86 9.87
N GLU A 227 48.72 -9.08 8.85
CA GLU A 227 48.47 -8.55 7.52
C GLU A 227 47.04 -8.91 7.10
N PRO A 228 46.25 -7.97 6.53
CA PRO A 228 44.96 -8.33 5.96
C PRO A 228 45.23 -9.30 4.82
N SER A 229 44.92 -10.58 5.02
CA SER A 229 45.05 -11.60 4.00
C SER A 229 44.22 -11.15 2.80
N ARG A 230 44.89 -10.98 1.67
CA ARG A 230 44.31 -10.78 0.35
C ARG A 230 43.27 -11.89 0.16
N ILE A 231 41.99 -11.55 0.21
CA ILE A 231 40.93 -12.47 -0.20
C ILE A 231 41.21 -12.73 -1.67
N GLU A 232 41.70 -13.92 -2.01
CA GLU A 232 41.83 -14.32 -3.39
C GLU A 232 40.40 -14.49 -3.94
N ASP A 233 40.07 -13.75 -4.99
CA ASP A 233 38.77 -13.84 -5.65
C ASP A 233 38.55 -15.29 -6.12
N ASP A 234 37.56 -15.99 -5.54
CA ASP A 234 37.18 -17.34 -5.99
C ASP A 234 36.61 -17.23 -7.42
N PRO A 235 37.30 -17.74 -8.45
CA PRO A 235 36.85 -17.62 -9.84
C PRO A 235 35.50 -18.31 -10.07
N ALA A 236 35.14 -19.32 -9.27
CA ALA A 236 33.84 -19.97 -9.34
C ALA A 236 32.74 -19.08 -8.75
N ALA A 237 33.02 -18.31 -7.69
CA ALA A 237 32.10 -17.31 -7.16
C ALA A 237 31.87 -16.17 -8.16
N SER A 238 32.94 -15.67 -8.80
CA SER A 238 32.86 -14.65 -9.84
C SER A 238 32.03 -15.12 -11.05
N ALA A 239 32.23 -16.35 -11.52
CA ALA A 239 31.46 -16.91 -12.63
C ALA A 239 29.97 -17.07 -12.30
N ARG A 240 29.62 -17.46 -11.07
CA ARG A 240 28.21 -17.53 -10.61
C ARG A 240 27.57 -16.15 -10.58
N GLU A 241 28.30 -15.13 -10.13
CA GLU A 241 27.81 -13.75 -10.08
C GLU A 241 27.61 -13.16 -11.48
N GLU A 242 28.53 -13.43 -12.41
CA GLU A 242 28.39 -13.08 -13.83
C GLU A 242 27.17 -13.76 -14.47
N THR A 243 26.96 -15.05 -14.17
CA THR A 243 25.81 -15.81 -14.67
C THR A 243 24.50 -15.24 -14.11
N ALA A 244 24.46 -14.90 -12.81
CA ALA A 244 23.29 -14.27 -12.19
C ALA A 244 22.99 -12.89 -12.80
N ARG A 245 24.03 -12.10 -13.09
CA ARG A 245 23.90 -10.82 -13.81
C ARG A 245 23.34 -11.02 -15.21
N ALA A 246 23.84 -12.00 -15.96
CA ALA A 246 23.36 -12.31 -17.30
C ALA A 246 21.90 -12.78 -17.32
N VAL A 247 21.50 -13.65 -16.38
CA VAL A 247 20.10 -14.08 -16.22
C VAL A 247 19.21 -12.89 -15.85
N GLY A 248 19.65 -12.03 -14.93
CA GLY A 248 18.92 -10.82 -14.57
C GLY A 248 18.74 -9.86 -15.74
N GLN A 249 19.78 -9.69 -16.58
CA GLN A 249 19.71 -8.89 -17.80
C GLN A 249 18.72 -9.48 -18.82
N ALA A 250 18.76 -10.80 -19.05
CA ALA A 250 17.84 -11.48 -19.94
C ALA A 250 16.38 -11.34 -19.46
N ARG A 251 16.13 -11.53 -18.16
CA ARG A 251 14.79 -11.39 -17.58
C ARG A 251 14.27 -9.95 -17.72
N CYS A 252 15.11 -8.95 -17.44
CA CYS A 252 14.77 -7.54 -17.65
C CYS A 252 14.49 -7.20 -19.13
N ALA A 253 15.22 -7.82 -20.06
CA ALA A 253 15.00 -7.63 -21.50
C ALA A 253 13.65 -8.22 -21.93
N LEU A 254 13.32 -9.43 -21.46
CA LEU A 254 12.04 -10.07 -21.75
C LEU A 254 10.86 -9.29 -21.16
N THR A 255 10.96 -8.81 -19.92
CA THR A 255 9.93 -7.96 -19.30
C THR A 255 9.72 -6.67 -20.10
N ARG A 256 10.81 -6.03 -20.57
CA ARG A 256 10.69 -4.84 -21.45
C ARG A 256 10.01 -5.15 -22.77
N LEU A 257 10.36 -6.26 -23.43
CA LEU A 257 9.69 -6.67 -24.67
C LEU A 257 8.20 -6.89 -24.45
N ALA A 258 7.81 -7.56 -23.35
CA ALA A 258 6.41 -7.74 -22.99
C ALA A 258 5.69 -6.39 -22.76
N HIS A 259 6.32 -5.45 -22.05
CA HIS A 259 5.76 -4.10 -21.87
C HIS A 259 5.64 -3.34 -23.20
N HIS A 260 6.60 -3.47 -24.12
CA HIS A 260 6.50 -2.84 -25.43
C HIS A 260 5.38 -3.42 -26.28
N HIS A 261 5.18 -4.75 -26.27
CA HIS A 261 4.06 -5.39 -26.97
C HIS A 261 2.72 -4.93 -26.42
N THR A 262 2.54 -4.97 -25.09
CA THR A 262 1.31 -4.48 -24.45
C THR A 262 1.04 -3.00 -24.73
N ALA A 263 2.06 -2.15 -24.72
CA ALA A 263 1.91 -0.74 -25.08
C ALA A 263 1.53 -0.55 -26.56
N ALA A 264 2.11 -1.34 -27.47
CA ALA A 264 1.76 -1.31 -28.90
C ALA A 264 0.32 -1.78 -29.14
N ASP A 265 -0.13 -2.80 -28.42
CA ASP A 265 -1.49 -3.32 -28.48
C ASP A 265 -2.51 -2.28 -27.98
N LEU A 266 -2.22 -1.62 -26.86
CA LEU A 266 -3.03 -0.52 -26.32
C LEU A 266 -3.12 0.65 -27.31
N ALA A 267 -2.00 1.06 -27.90
CA ALA A 267 -1.98 2.10 -28.93
C ALA A 267 -2.74 1.69 -30.21
N GLY A 268 -2.76 0.39 -30.54
CA GLY A 268 -3.60 -0.17 -31.60
C GLY A 268 -5.09 -0.05 -31.26
N ALA A 269 -5.47 -0.45 -30.04
CA ALA A 269 -6.85 -0.38 -29.57
C ALA A 269 -7.39 1.06 -29.50
N GLU A 270 -6.56 2.02 -29.05
CA GLU A 270 -6.90 3.44 -29.04
C GLU A 270 -7.13 4.00 -30.45
N ARG A 271 -6.27 3.67 -31.41
CA ARG A 271 -6.46 4.04 -32.82
C ARG A 271 -7.75 3.47 -33.39
N ALA A 272 -8.06 2.20 -33.09
CA ALA A 272 -9.32 1.57 -33.51
C ALA A 272 -10.54 2.27 -32.89
N ARG A 273 -10.46 2.68 -31.62
CA ARG A 273 -11.52 3.44 -30.95
C ARG A 273 -11.71 4.82 -31.57
N ALA A 274 -10.63 5.54 -31.84
CA ALA A 274 -10.68 6.83 -32.53
C ALA A 274 -11.29 6.72 -33.94
N GLY A 275 -10.96 5.64 -34.66
CA GLY A 275 -11.58 5.32 -35.95
C GLY A 275 -13.09 5.11 -35.85
N ARG A 276 -13.56 4.31 -34.87
CA ARG A 276 -15.00 4.11 -34.63
C ARG A 276 -15.73 5.40 -34.25
N LEU A 277 -15.12 6.25 -33.42
CA LEU A 277 -15.71 7.55 -33.06
C LEU A 277 -15.81 8.48 -34.28
N SER A 278 -14.78 8.49 -35.13
CA SER A 278 -14.77 9.27 -36.37
C SER A 278 -15.85 8.82 -37.34
N GLN A 279 -16.05 7.50 -37.48
CA GLN A 279 -17.13 6.93 -38.29
C GLN A 279 -18.50 7.32 -37.74
N TRP A 280 -18.71 7.20 -36.42
CA TRP A 280 -19.96 7.60 -35.78
C TRP A 280 -20.31 9.07 -36.07
N HIS A 281 -19.35 10.00 -35.96
CA HIS A 281 -19.56 11.40 -36.31
C HIS A 281 -19.86 11.62 -37.80
N ALA A 282 -19.31 10.79 -38.69
CA ALA A 282 -19.62 10.87 -40.11
C ALA A 282 -21.05 10.40 -40.40
N ASP A 283 -21.47 9.30 -39.76
CA ASP A 283 -22.83 8.76 -39.89
C ASP A 283 -23.88 9.73 -39.33
N ASP A 284 -23.57 10.37 -38.20
CA ASP A 284 -24.42 11.38 -37.55
C ASP A 284 -24.62 12.61 -38.47
N ARG A 285 -23.53 13.18 -39.00
CA ARG A 285 -23.62 14.27 -40.00
C ARG A 285 -24.41 13.86 -41.24
N ALA A 286 -24.24 12.63 -41.72
CA ALA A 286 -25.00 12.12 -42.86
C ALA A 286 -26.50 11.96 -42.53
N ALA A 287 -26.84 11.61 -41.29
CA ALA A 287 -28.22 11.54 -40.83
C ALA A 287 -28.86 12.94 -40.76
N GLU A 288 -28.15 13.93 -40.19
CA GLU A 288 -28.60 15.32 -40.17
C GLU A 288 -28.82 15.87 -41.59
N GLN A 289 -27.94 15.57 -42.54
CA GLN A 289 -28.10 15.98 -43.95
C GLN A 289 -29.33 15.34 -44.60
N ARG A 290 -29.60 14.06 -44.32
CA ARG A 290 -30.82 13.38 -44.80
C ARG A 290 -32.09 14.00 -44.23
N GLN A 291 -32.10 14.36 -42.95
CA GLN A 291 -33.23 15.02 -42.31
C GLN A 291 -33.52 16.37 -42.94
N ARG A 292 -32.48 17.21 -43.11
CA ARG A 292 -32.63 18.53 -43.77
C ARG A 292 -33.16 18.40 -45.20
N ALA A 293 -32.63 17.45 -45.98
CA ALA A 293 -33.11 17.21 -47.32
C ALA A 293 -34.58 16.77 -47.35
N ALA A 294 -35.04 16.00 -46.35
CA ALA A 294 -36.43 15.60 -46.23
C ALA A 294 -37.34 16.78 -45.83
N GLU A 295 -36.90 17.64 -44.90
CA GLU A 295 -37.59 18.87 -44.52
C GLU A 295 -37.73 19.83 -45.72
N ASP A 296 -36.65 20.02 -46.49
CA ASP A 296 -36.67 20.84 -47.71
C ASP A 296 -37.66 20.28 -48.75
N THR A 297 -37.75 18.95 -48.90
CA THR A 297 -38.74 18.34 -49.82
C THR A 297 -40.17 18.53 -49.35
N ASP A 298 -40.44 18.40 -48.05
CA ASP A 298 -41.76 18.64 -47.46
C ASP A 298 -42.19 20.12 -47.60
N GLU A 299 -41.25 21.07 -47.44
CA GLU A 299 -41.49 22.50 -47.63
C GLU A 299 -41.82 22.83 -49.10
N LEU A 300 -41.12 22.22 -50.05
CA LEU A 300 -41.39 22.36 -51.49
C LEU A 300 -42.76 21.76 -51.88
N GLU A 301 -43.10 20.57 -51.36
CA GLU A 301 -44.41 19.95 -51.60
C GLU A 301 -45.55 20.74 -50.94
N GLY A 302 -45.32 21.29 -49.75
CA GLY A 302 -46.26 22.18 -49.06
C GLY A 302 -46.51 23.49 -49.81
N SER A 303 -45.49 24.05 -50.45
CA SER A 303 -45.62 25.28 -51.26
C SER A 303 -46.33 25.06 -52.61
N LEU A 304 -46.51 23.82 -53.06
CA LEU A 304 -47.22 23.46 -54.29
C LEU A 304 -48.71 23.14 -54.08
N ARG A 305 -49.19 23.06 -52.83
CA ARG A 305 -50.60 22.85 -52.47
C ARG A 305 -51.31 24.17 -52.16
#